data_AF-A0A0C2V0X0-F1
#
_entry.id   AF-A0A0C2V0X0-F1
#
_cell.length_a   1.000
_cell.length_b   1.000
_cell.length_c   1.000
_cell.angle_alpha   90.00
_cell.angle_beta   90.00
_cell.angle_gamma   90.00
#
_symmetry.space_group_name_H-M   'P 1'
#
loop_
_entity.id
_entity.type
_entity.pdbx_description
1 polymer ?
#
loop_
_entity_poly.entity_id
_entity_poly.type
_entity_poly.pdbx_seq_one_letter_code
_entity_poly.pdbx_strand_id
1 'polypeptide(L)'
;MKKISTLLLLPITTVWLWSASLSSTEITNMVAKIKEERGGINLATLETTVNPFPIVKRQPKEVQKEEVNGVVLPKEEPIYLLSAILNHAAFINKKWYKVGQKVGDYQVAHIGNNVVTLKNKGGIKLLSLKKNKQQFIQHHKGY
;
A
#
# COMPACT_ATOMS: atom_id res chain seq x y z
N MET A 1 -37.00 53.86 33.66
CA MET A 1 -35.67 53.92 32.99
C MET A 1 -34.82 52.75 33.50
N LYS A 2 -33.84 52.27 32.70
CA LYS A 2 -32.85 51.20 33.02
C LYS A 2 -33.25 49.75 32.67
N LYS A 3 -33.66 49.47 31.43
CA LYS A 3 -33.62 48.10 30.84
C LYS A 3 -32.82 48.01 29.53
N ILE A 4 -31.91 48.96 29.31
CA ILE A 4 -31.09 49.06 28.08
C ILE A 4 -29.62 48.69 28.35
N SER A 5 -29.25 48.43 29.60
CA SER A 5 -27.85 48.23 29.99
C SER A 5 -27.25 46.88 29.61
N THR A 6 -28.06 45.87 29.28
CA THR A 6 -27.58 44.50 28.98
C THR A 6 -27.34 44.22 27.50
N LEU A 7 -27.79 45.09 26.59
CA LEU A 7 -27.58 44.91 25.14
C LEU A 7 -26.22 45.44 24.66
N LEU A 8 -25.55 46.28 25.46
CA LEU A 8 -24.29 46.93 25.09
C LEU A 8 -23.03 46.14 25.50
N LEU A 9 -23.19 45.06 26.26
CA LEU A 9 -22.09 44.18 26.68
C LEU A 9 -21.88 42.94 25.78
N LEU A 10 -22.77 42.72 24.81
CA LEU A 10 -22.70 41.56 23.92
C LEU A 10 -21.67 41.64 22.76
N PRO A 11 -21.19 42.80 22.27
CA PRO A 11 -20.20 42.82 21.20
C PRO A 11 -18.74 42.67 21.69
N ILE A 12 -18.50 42.65 23.02
CA ILE A 12 -17.12 42.63 23.56
C ILE A 12 -16.58 41.19 23.70
N THR A 13 -17.45 40.17 23.74
CA THR A 13 -17.04 38.77 23.92
C THR A 13 -16.78 38.01 22.62
N THR A 14 -17.11 38.57 21.45
CA THR A 14 -16.94 37.88 20.16
C THR A 14 -15.56 38.05 19.51
N VAL A 15 -14.69 38.92 20.06
CA VAL A 15 -13.33 39.18 19.50
C VAL A 15 -12.29 38.14 19.94
N TRP A 16 -12.59 37.27 20.91
CA TRP A 16 -11.64 36.31 21.48
C TRP A 16 -11.62 34.92 20.83
N LEU A 17 -12.30 34.73 19.69
CA LEU A 17 -12.42 33.43 19.02
C LEU A 17 -11.51 33.25 17.78
N TRP A 18 -10.58 34.17 17.50
CA TRP A 18 -9.73 34.07 16.33
C TRP A 18 -8.23 34.02 16.65
N SER A 19 -7.69 32.81 16.47
CA SER A 19 -6.37 32.49 15.91
C SER A 19 -5.45 31.71 16.86
N ALA A 20 -5.64 30.39 16.91
CA ALA A 20 -4.51 29.48 17.14
C ALA A 20 -3.68 29.41 15.85
N SER A 21 -3.05 30.53 15.46
CA SER A 21 -2.09 30.54 14.36
C SER A 21 -0.73 30.18 14.93
N LEU A 22 -0.15 29.07 14.47
CA LEU A 22 1.22 28.70 14.83
C LEU A 22 2.16 29.84 14.43
N SER A 23 2.87 30.37 15.41
CA SER A 23 3.89 31.38 15.17
C SER A 23 5.09 30.75 14.46
N SER A 24 5.82 31.54 13.67
CA SER A 24 7.03 31.06 12.97
C SER A 24 8.09 30.52 13.94
N THR A 25 8.17 31.08 15.15
CA THR A 25 9.05 30.62 16.22
C THR A 25 8.64 29.25 16.74
N GLU A 26 7.34 29.01 16.93
CA GLU A 26 6.80 27.71 17.34
C GLU A 26 7.04 26.63 16.28
N ILE A 27 6.83 26.97 15.00
CA ILE A 27 7.17 26.08 13.87
C ILE A 27 8.66 25.73 13.89
N THR A 28 9.52 26.73 14.13
CA THR A 28 10.98 26.52 14.21
C THR A 28 11.34 25.57 15.35
N ASN A 29 10.71 25.71 16.51
CA ASN A 29 10.91 24.81 17.65
C ASN A 29 10.44 23.38 17.37
N MET A 30 9.30 23.20 16.70
CA MET A 30 8.83 21.87 16.29
C MET A 30 9.79 21.23 15.27
N VAL A 31 10.26 22.01 14.29
CA VAL A 31 11.23 21.54 13.30
C VAL A 31 12.56 21.16 13.96
N ALA A 32 13.03 21.95 14.93
CA ALA A 32 14.23 21.63 15.69
C ALA A 32 14.08 20.29 16.43
N LYS A 33 12.94 20.07 17.10
CA LYS A 33 12.64 18.82 17.80
C LYS A 33 12.56 17.60 16.87
N ILE A 34 12.06 17.79 15.64
CA ILE A 34 11.99 16.71 14.63
C ILE A 34 13.39 16.38 14.08
N LYS A 35 14.29 17.38 14.00
CA LYS A 35 15.66 17.25 13.48
C LYS A 35 16.62 16.56 14.46
N GLU A 36 16.25 16.41 15.72
CA GLU A 36 17.05 15.66 16.69
C GLU A 36 17.34 14.24 16.17
N GLU A 37 18.60 13.81 16.26
CA GLU A 37 19.03 12.50 15.78
C GLU A 37 18.38 11.39 16.61
N ARG A 38 17.86 10.37 15.93
CA ARG A 38 17.26 9.21 16.60
C ARG A 38 18.33 8.18 16.91
N GLY A 39 18.61 7.96 18.19
CA GLY A 39 19.60 6.99 18.68
C GLY A 39 19.27 5.51 18.46
N GLY A 40 18.20 5.18 17.73
CA GLY A 40 17.75 3.81 17.53
C GLY A 40 17.33 3.11 18.83
N ILE A 41 17.14 1.79 18.76
CA ILE A 41 16.82 0.95 19.92
C ILE A 41 17.92 -0.09 20.11
N ASN A 42 18.22 -0.46 21.36
CA ASN A 42 19.26 -1.43 21.65
C ASN A 42 18.81 -2.85 21.25
N LEU A 43 19.72 -3.67 20.74
CA LEU A 43 19.43 -5.07 20.38
C LEU A 43 18.89 -5.87 21.59
N ALA A 44 19.44 -5.66 22.79
CA ALA A 44 18.98 -6.37 23.99
C ALA A 44 17.51 -6.07 24.33
N THR A 45 17.05 -4.85 24.04
CA THR A 45 15.65 -4.45 24.23
C THR A 45 14.73 -4.96 23.13
N LEU A 46 15.24 -5.18 21.91
CA LEU A 46 14.45 -5.72 20.80
C LEU A 46 14.02 -7.17 21.04
N GLU A 47 14.92 -8.01 21.57
CA GLU A 47 14.64 -9.43 21.83
C GLU A 47 13.53 -9.65 22.88
N THR A 48 13.33 -8.67 23.77
CA THR A 48 12.30 -8.70 24.83
C THR A 48 11.05 -7.88 24.48
N THR A 49 11.06 -7.16 23.36
CA THR A 49 9.92 -6.34 22.94
C THR A 49 8.79 -7.22 22.40
N VAL A 50 7.59 -7.05 22.94
CA VAL A 50 6.39 -7.74 22.48
C VAL A 50 6.04 -7.26 21.06
N ASN A 51 5.75 -8.22 20.16
CA ASN A 51 5.32 -7.90 18.80
C ASN A 51 3.94 -7.21 18.82
N PRO A 52 3.81 -5.96 18.33
CA PRO A 52 2.54 -5.22 18.35
C PRO A 52 1.52 -5.73 17.32
N PHE A 53 1.93 -6.63 16.42
CA PHE A 53 1.07 -7.21 15.39
C PHE A 53 0.73 -8.66 15.75
N PRO A 54 -0.50 -8.95 16.24
CA PRO A 54 -0.88 -10.31 16.55
C PRO A 54 -0.93 -11.15 15.27
N ILE A 55 -0.06 -12.17 15.17
CA ILE A 55 -0.08 -13.14 14.08
C ILE A 55 -1.19 -14.14 14.36
N VAL A 56 -2.33 -13.98 13.69
CA VAL A 56 -3.40 -14.99 13.70
C VAL A 56 -2.90 -16.20 12.90
N LYS A 57 -2.44 -17.24 13.60
CA LYS A 57 -2.14 -18.53 12.99
C LYS A 57 -3.44 -19.13 12.47
N ARG A 58 -3.69 -19.02 11.16
CA ARG A 58 -4.78 -19.77 10.52
C ARG A 58 -4.45 -21.24 10.69
N GLN A 59 -5.30 -21.95 11.43
CA GLN A 59 -5.23 -23.40 11.46
C GLN A 59 -5.34 -23.90 10.01
N PRO A 60 -4.46 -24.81 9.55
CA PRO A 60 -4.66 -25.50 8.30
C PRO A 60 -6.04 -26.16 8.40
N LYS A 61 -6.99 -25.73 7.58
CA LYS A 61 -8.20 -26.54 7.38
C LYS A 61 -7.69 -27.87 6.84
N GLU A 62 -7.89 -28.94 7.59
CA GLU A 62 -7.70 -30.30 7.07
C GLU A 62 -8.60 -30.41 5.84
N VAL A 63 -7.96 -30.34 4.67
CA VAL A 63 -8.63 -30.65 3.41
C VAL A 63 -8.84 -32.15 3.46
N GLN A 64 -10.07 -32.56 3.79
CA GLN A 64 -10.50 -33.94 3.66
C GLN A 64 -10.25 -34.33 2.21
N LYS A 65 -9.26 -35.20 2.00
CA LYS A 65 -9.00 -35.81 0.70
C LYS A 65 -10.08 -36.87 0.52
N GLU A 66 -11.20 -36.49 -0.06
CA GLU A 66 -12.12 -37.47 -0.62
C GLU A 66 -11.39 -38.15 -1.78
N GLU A 67 -11.15 -39.46 -1.65
CA GLU A 67 -10.72 -40.31 -2.75
C GLU A 67 -11.88 -40.41 -3.74
N VAL A 68 -11.92 -39.48 -4.69
CA VAL A 68 -12.85 -39.54 -5.82
C VAL A 68 -12.24 -40.45 -6.88
N ASN A 69 -12.85 -41.62 -7.03
CA ASN A 69 -12.61 -42.56 -8.12
C ASN A 69 -12.61 -41.84 -9.49
N GLY A 70 -11.44 -41.81 -10.12
CA GLY A 70 -11.29 -42.09 -11.55
C GLY A 70 -12.07 -41.26 -12.56
N VAL A 71 -12.22 -39.95 -12.36
CA VAL A 71 -12.50 -39.02 -13.48
C VAL A 71 -11.39 -37.99 -13.50
N VAL A 72 -10.47 -38.10 -14.46
CA VAL A 72 -9.47 -37.07 -14.74
C VAL A 72 -10.21 -35.88 -15.34
N LEU A 73 -10.77 -35.03 -14.47
CA LEU A 73 -11.24 -33.73 -14.87
C LEU A 73 -10.04 -32.98 -15.46
N PRO A 74 -10.17 -32.34 -16.64
CA PRO A 74 -9.09 -31.53 -17.19
C PRO A 74 -8.72 -30.47 -16.16
N LYS A 75 -7.48 -30.53 -15.66
CA LYS A 75 -6.95 -29.56 -14.70
C LYS A 75 -7.09 -28.17 -15.30
N GLU A 76 -7.99 -27.36 -14.76
CA GLU A 76 -8.16 -25.98 -15.20
C GLU A 76 -6.82 -25.25 -15.07
N GLU A 77 -6.34 -24.71 -16.19
CA GLU A 77 -5.10 -23.94 -16.16
C GLU A 77 -5.31 -22.63 -15.40
N PRO A 78 -4.48 -22.31 -14.40
CA PRO A 78 -4.59 -21.06 -13.67
C PRO A 78 -4.38 -19.87 -14.61
N ILE A 79 -5.30 -18.90 -14.53
CA ILE A 79 -5.19 -17.63 -15.25
C ILE A 79 -4.19 -16.73 -14.51
N TYR A 80 -3.19 -16.23 -15.23
CA TYR A 80 -2.21 -15.28 -14.71
C TYR A 80 -2.50 -13.90 -15.25
N LEU A 81 -2.78 -12.95 -14.36
CA LEU A 81 -3.04 -11.55 -14.70
C LEU A 81 -1.84 -10.69 -14.27
N LEU A 82 -1.22 -10.02 -15.24
CA LEU A 82 -0.21 -8.99 -14.98
C LEU A 82 -0.90 -7.64 -14.80
N SER A 83 -0.73 -7.05 -13.63
CA SER A 83 -1.41 -5.80 -13.26
C SER A 83 -0.47 -4.60 -13.20
N ALA A 84 0.81 -4.81 -12.89
CA ALA A 84 1.82 -3.75 -12.85
C ALA A 84 3.24 -4.29 -13.05
N ILE A 85 4.16 -3.42 -13.46
CA ILE A 85 5.61 -3.66 -13.45
C ILE A 85 6.26 -2.45 -12.78
N LEU A 86 7.09 -2.69 -11.77
CA LEU A 86 7.79 -1.65 -11.03
C LEU A 86 9.15 -2.17 -10.56
N ASN A 87 10.21 -1.38 -10.73
CA ASN A 87 11.55 -1.69 -10.21
C ASN A 87 12.03 -3.13 -10.55
N HIS A 88 11.89 -3.54 -11.82
CA HIS A 88 12.24 -4.89 -12.29
C HIS A 88 11.49 -6.03 -11.59
N ALA A 89 10.33 -5.75 -11.01
CA ALA A 89 9.41 -6.72 -10.45
C ALA A 89 8.05 -6.64 -11.15
N ALA A 90 7.41 -7.79 -11.29
CA ALA A 90 6.10 -7.94 -11.91
C ALA A 90 5.03 -8.24 -10.85
N PHE A 91 3.92 -7.51 -10.89
CA PHE A 91 2.76 -7.75 -10.03
C PHE A 91 1.79 -8.69 -10.74
N ILE A 92 1.83 -9.97 -10.37
CA ILE A 92 1.04 -11.05 -10.98
C ILE A 92 0.15 -11.65 -9.90
N ASN A 93 -1.16 -11.78 -10.16
CA ASN A 93 -2.12 -12.39 -9.21
C ASN A 93 -1.98 -11.87 -7.77
N LYS A 94 -1.88 -10.54 -7.61
CA LYS A 94 -1.76 -9.83 -6.33
C LYS A 94 -0.43 -10.03 -5.57
N LYS A 95 0.62 -10.52 -6.22
CA LYS A 95 1.95 -10.69 -5.62
C LYS A 95 3.06 -10.20 -6.54
N TRP A 96 4.13 -9.66 -5.93
CA TRP A 96 5.33 -9.21 -6.63
C TRP A 96 6.29 -10.38 -6.89
N TYR A 97 6.81 -10.45 -8.10
CA TYR A 97 7.78 -11.45 -8.53
C TYR A 97 8.97 -10.81 -9.23
N LYS A 98 10.17 -11.34 -8.97
CA LYS A 98 11.41 -11.00 -9.70
C LYS A 98 11.77 -12.11 -10.69
N VAL A 99 12.67 -11.80 -11.62
CA VAL A 99 13.28 -12.80 -12.51
C VAL A 99 13.83 -13.96 -11.69
N GLY A 100 13.56 -15.18 -12.13
CA GLY A 100 13.94 -16.42 -11.46
C GLY A 100 12.93 -16.94 -10.43
N GLN A 101 11.95 -16.15 -9.99
CA GLN A 101 10.93 -16.62 -9.04
C GLN A 101 9.83 -17.43 -9.75
N LYS A 102 9.20 -18.35 -9.00
CA LYS A 102 8.10 -19.20 -9.50
C LYS A 102 6.73 -18.55 -9.32
N VAL A 103 5.89 -18.66 -10.33
CA VAL A 103 4.47 -18.29 -10.36
C VAL A 103 3.70 -19.54 -10.82
N GLY A 104 3.12 -20.28 -9.87
CA GLY A 104 2.55 -21.60 -10.15
C GLY A 104 3.60 -22.57 -10.71
N ASP A 105 3.28 -23.17 -11.86
CA ASP A 105 4.17 -24.11 -12.56
C ASP A 105 5.19 -23.42 -13.50
N TYR A 106 5.19 -22.09 -13.54
CA TYR A 106 6.07 -21.29 -14.39
C TYR A 106 7.11 -20.52 -13.58
N GLN A 107 8.23 -20.19 -14.23
CA GLN A 107 9.26 -19.31 -13.71
C GLN A 107 9.27 -17.99 -14.49
N VAL A 108 9.48 -16.87 -13.80
CA VAL A 108 9.67 -15.57 -14.45
C VAL A 108 11.02 -15.56 -15.17
N ALA A 109 11.00 -15.64 -16.49
CA ALA A 109 12.20 -15.66 -17.31
C ALA A 109 12.71 -14.25 -17.63
N HIS A 110 11.80 -13.31 -17.89
CA HIS A 110 12.16 -11.95 -18.26
C HIS A 110 11.04 -10.96 -17.87
N ILE A 111 11.43 -9.75 -17.45
CA ILE A 111 10.54 -8.64 -17.12
C ILE A 111 10.98 -7.44 -17.97
N GLY A 112 10.18 -7.10 -18.99
CA GLY A 112 10.35 -5.88 -19.79
C GLY A 112 9.43 -4.75 -19.31
N ASN A 113 9.32 -3.67 -20.09
CA ASN A 113 8.57 -2.48 -19.68
C ASN A 113 7.06 -2.73 -19.55
N ASN A 114 6.47 -3.51 -20.46
CA ASN A 114 5.03 -3.77 -20.50
C ASN A 114 4.68 -5.26 -20.58
N VAL A 115 5.70 -6.12 -20.58
CA VAL A 115 5.58 -7.53 -20.90
C VAL A 115 6.43 -8.35 -19.93
N VAL A 116 5.88 -9.47 -19.47
CA VAL A 116 6.56 -10.45 -18.62
C VAL A 116 6.50 -11.81 -19.28
N THR A 117 7.65 -12.46 -19.39
CA THR A 117 7.79 -13.80 -19.96
C THR A 117 7.84 -14.82 -18.85
N LEU A 118 6.87 -15.73 -18.84
CA LEU A 118 6.83 -16.90 -17.98
C LEU A 118 7.27 -18.12 -18.78
N LYS A 119 8.16 -18.95 -18.22
CA LYS A 119 8.67 -20.17 -18.88
C LYS A 119 8.53 -21.37 -17.96
N ASN A 120 8.13 -22.50 -18.53
CA ASN A 120 8.22 -23.81 -17.88
C ASN A 120 8.73 -24.85 -18.90
N LYS A 121 8.69 -26.14 -18.54
CA LYS A 121 9.05 -27.25 -19.44
C LYS A 121 8.05 -27.43 -20.60
N GLY A 122 6.80 -27.00 -20.42
CA GLY A 122 5.71 -27.15 -21.39
C GLY A 122 5.54 -25.97 -22.36
N GLY A 123 6.27 -24.86 -22.17
CA GLY A 123 6.22 -23.72 -23.08
C GLY A 123 6.51 -22.37 -22.44
N ILE A 124 6.18 -21.33 -23.19
CA ILE A 124 6.37 -19.92 -22.83
C ILE A 124 5.01 -19.23 -22.84
N LYS A 125 4.72 -18.46 -21.79
CA LYS A 125 3.53 -17.62 -21.67
C LYS A 125 3.95 -16.15 -21.58
N LEU A 126 3.36 -15.30 -22.42
CA LEU A 126 3.60 -13.87 -22.42
C LEU A 126 2.44 -13.17 -21.69
N LEU A 127 2.75 -12.43 -20.64
CA LEU A 127 1.79 -11.56 -19.95
C LEU A 127 2.04 -10.12 -20.37
N SER A 128 1.00 -9.38 -20.71
CA SER A 128 1.09 -7.97 -21.08
C SER A 128 0.21 -7.11 -20.19
N LEU A 129 0.66 -5.89 -19.93
CA LEU A 129 -0.18 -4.89 -19.28
C LEU A 129 -1.31 -4.48 -20.21
N LYS A 130 -2.55 -4.57 -19.73
CA LYS A 130 -3.72 -4.10 -20.49
C LYS A 130 -3.58 -2.58 -20.68
N LYS A 131 -3.44 -2.11 -21.92
CA LYS A 131 -3.49 -0.68 -22.23
C LYS A 131 -4.85 -0.12 -21.81
N ASN A 132 -4.88 0.71 -20.77
CA ASN A 132 -6.05 1.50 -20.45
C ASN A 132 -6.11 2.69 -21.42
N LYS A 133 -7.22 2.85 -22.16
CA LYS A 133 -7.40 3.92 -23.15
C LYS A 133 -7.68 5.29 -22.55
N GLN A 134 -7.77 5.45 -21.22
CA GLN A 134 -8.24 6.70 -20.61
C GLN A 134 -7.46 7.08 -19.36
N GLN A 135 -6.32 7.77 -19.50
CA GLN A 135 -5.77 8.63 -18.45
C GLN A 135 -4.96 9.80 -19.06
N PHE A 136 -5.67 10.85 -19.48
CA PHE A 136 -5.08 12.17 -19.62
C PHE A 136 -5.92 13.15 -18.79
N ILE A 137 -5.42 13.58 -17.64
CA ILE A 137 -5.80 14.90 -17.10
C ILE A 137 -4.71 15.84 -17.63
N GLN A 138 -5.01 16.53 -18.72
CA GLN A 138 -4.17 17.61 -19.22
C GLN A 138 -4.43 18.84 -18.36
N HIS A 139 -3.53 19.17 -17.44
CA HIS A 139 -3.50 20.52 -16.89
C HIS A 139 -3.03 21.46 -18.00
N HIS A 140 -3.97 22.16 -18.64
CA HIS A 140 -3.64 23.37 -19.38
C HIS A 140 -3.13 24.39 -18.36
N LYS A 141 -1.81 24.67 -18.38
CA LYS A 141 -1.32 25.92 -17.84
C LYS A 141 -1.77 27.02 -18.81
N GLY A 142 -2.72 27.83 -18.34
CA GLY A 142 -2.95 29.15 -18.93
C GLY A 142 -1.71 30.03 -18.71
N TYR A 143 -1.49 30.88 -19.70
CA TYR A 143 -0.37 31.81 -19.88
C TYR A 143 -0.02 32.65 -18.66
#